data_AF-A0A4V1ZT41-F1
#
_entry.id   AF-A0A4V1ZT41-F1
#
_cell.length_a   1.000
_cell.length_b   1.000
_cell.length_c   1.000
_cell.angle_alpha   90.00
_cell.angle_beta   90.00
_cell.angle_gamma   90.00
#
_symmetry.space_group_name_H-M   'P 1'
#
loop_
_entity.id
_entity.type
_entity.pdbx_description
1 polymer ?
#
loop_
_entity_poly.entity_id
_entity_poly.type
_entity_poly.pdbx_seq_one_letter_code
_entity_poly.pdbx_strand_id
1 'polypeptide(L)'
;VKSASGAAKYFTKDDFVAGEYYTDEKAGDVSLWGGAEASAAGLTGTVTQEAFAKALNGELPSGDKVVEQKESRRPGYDLTFSAPKSVSVMAYIAGDKRILGPDGAQTKAVQQTMAWVEKNLAETRITKDGKTETVKTGNLVYALFQHDTSRALDPQAHIHAIVANMTRGPDDKLHALHADRIWSSNSVIGSIYHSFLRDEMEKLGYQVQMTGKHGTFEIVGVPKEVLETFSQRREQIMEKAAELGIVSPKGRDTITVNTRDPKLNVEDRDGLVLDWMKKAAEHGFDGKKLLEGALGASAKMAERENAGPLGRGYTAIADAVKVAMETVSGMLRSPDPLVDRGFVRMVQSAGQANAQLAVASAIRIHGQREAAFETDRVAKTALDLGLKGVTINHIDARIDQLLEKEKLLAGKIQVNGNTVAAVTTPEALQTEIRILSMVEAGKGGATPIVAAADAPDRLQAASPFELNPGQLAAATLLVSSTDRIVVVQGVAGAGKSTMLQATAA
;
A
#
# COMPACT_ATOMS: atom_id res chain seq x y z
N VAL A 1 -12.47 9.78 13.24
CA VAL A 1 -12.64 10.77 14.34
C VAL A 1 -14.03 10.64 14.96
N LYS A 2 -14.17 10.61 16.29
CA LYS A 2 -15.47 10.35 16.96
C LYS A 2 -16.36 11.59 17.11
N SER A 3 -15.80 12.79 17.26
CA SER A 3 -16.53 14.05 17.35
C SER A 3 -15.58 15.23 17.11
N ALA A 4 -16.13 16.40 16.76
CA ALA A 4 -15.36 17.66 16.71
C ALA A 4 -14.84 18.08 18.10
N SER A 5 -15.53 17.74 19.18
CA SER A 5 -15.01 17.94 20.55
C SER A 5 -13.81 17.03 20.88
N GLY A 6 -13.72 15.85 20.27
CA GLY A 6 -12.57 14.96 20.36
C GLY A 6 -11.34 15.45 19.59
N ALA A 7 -11.50 16.49 18.75
CA ALA A 7 -10.44 17.10 17.94
C ALA A 7 -9.36 17.76 18.79
N ALA A 8 -9.72 18.26 19.99
CA ALA A 8 -8.77 18.86 20.91
C ALA A 8 -7.64 17.91 21.33
N LYS A 9 -7.85 16.58 21.24
CA LYS A 9 -6.84 15.55 21.56
C LYS A 9 -5.71 15.42 20.53
N TYR A 10 -5.82 16.11 19.40
CA TYR A 10 -4.75 16.23 18.40
C TYR A 10 -3.99 17.57 18.53
N PHE A 11 -4.46 18.45 19.43
CA PHE A 11 -3.87 19.73 19.77
C PHE A 11 -3.36 19.76 21.22
N THR A 12 -3.49 18.64 21.95
CA THR A 12 -3.09 18.57 23.34
C THR A 12 -1.61 18.89 23.45
N LYS A 13 -1.23 19.69 24.46
CA LYS A 13 0.16 20.02 24.84
C LYS A 13 1.07 18.81 25.14
N ASP A 14 0.57 17.61 24.91
CA ASP A 14 1.33 16.37 24.81
C ASP A 14 2.13 16.30 23.51
N ASP A 15 2.03 17.27 22.61
CA ASP A 15 2.77 17.33 21.35
C ASP A 15 3.85 18.41 21.48
N PHE A 16 5.08 17.95 21.74
CA PHE A 16 6.37 18.67 21.71
C PHE A 16 6.40 20.20 21.99
N VAL A 17 6.48 20.61 23.27
CA VAL A 17 7.17 21.86 23.62
C VAL A 17 8.66 21.55 23.72
N ALA A 18 9.48 22.25 22.93
CA ALA A 18 10.93 22.13 22.89
C ALA A 18 11.58 22.11 24.28
N GLY A 19 12.05 20.94 24.71
CA GLY A 19 13.01 20.80 25.81
C GLY A 19 14.45 21.11 25.36
N GLU A 20 15.39 21.21 26.28
CA GLU A 20 16.78 21.65 26.02
C GLU A 20 17.55 20.75 25.02
N TYR A 21 17.08 19.53 24.75
CA TYR A 21 17.69 18.62 23.76
C TYR A 21 17.24 18.87 22.31
N TYR A 22 16.11 19.56 22.12
CA TYR A 22 15.54 19.92 20.83
C TYR A 22 15.14 21.41 20.83
N THR A 23 16.10 22.29 21.08
CA THR A 23 15.95 23.75 21.22
C THR A 23 15.46 24.52 19.98
N ASP A 24 15.16 23.85 18.86
CA ASP A 24 14.59 24.51 17.70
C ASP A 24 13.07 24.43 17.80
N GLU A 25 12.40 25.58 17.95
CA GLU A 25 10.93 25.73 17.99
C GLU A 25 10.20 25.06 16.81
N LYS A 26 10.93 24.62 15.77
CA LYS A 26 10.40 23.98 14.56
C LYS A 26 10.46 22.44 14.55
N ALA A 27 11.17 21.81 15.48
CA ALA A 27 11.50 20.37 15.38
C ALA A 27 10.35 19.41 15.77
N GLY A 28 9.22 19.93 16.27
CA GLY A 28 8.13 19.10 16.83
C GLY A 28 6.71 19.48 16.45
N ASP A 29 6.44 20.73 16.06
CA ASP A 29 5.07 21.22 15.80
C ASP A 29 4.65 21.04 14.33
N VAL A 30 4.57 19.79 13.86
CA VAL A 30 3.84 19.55 12.61
C VAL A 30 2.35 19.56 12.93
N SER A 31 1.76 20.74 12.76
CA SER A 31 0.32 20.93 12.60
C SER A 31 0.09 21.59 11.25
N LEU A 32 0.02 20.82 10.16
CA LEU A 32 -0.01 21.37 8.80
C LEU A 32 -1.30 21.06 8.07
N TRP A 33 -1.90 22.07 7.43
CA TRP A 33 -2.97 21.86 6.45
C TRP A 33 -2.42 21.24 5.17
N GLY A 34 -3.23 20.39 4.56
CA GLY A 34 -2.97 19.83 3.24
C GLY A 34 -4.24 19.51 2.47
N GLY A 35 -4.06 19.33 1.17
CA GLY A 35 -5.12 19.06 0.21
C GLY A 35 -5.45 20.27 -0.66
N ALA A 36 -5.89 19.99 -1.89
CA ALA A 36 -6.23 20.99 -2.88
C ALA A 36 -7.43 21.85 -2.44
N GLU A 37 -8.45 21.24 -1.83
CA GLU A 37 -9.63 21.97 -1.33
C GLU A 37 -9.28 22.80 -0.09
N ALA A 38 -8.39 22.30 0.78
CA ALA A 38 -7.88 23.10 1.90
C ALA A 38 -7.18 24.37 1.39
N SER A 39 -6.28 24.21 0.43
CA SER A 39 -5.54 25.32 -0.17
C SER A 39 -6.46 26.32 -0.87
N ALA A 40 -7.44 25.84 -1.64
CA ALA A 40 -8.44 26.67 -2.32
C ALA A 40 -9.29 27.49 -1.33
N ALA A 41 -9.58 26.92 -0.15
CA ALA A 41 -10.32 27.59 0.91
C ALA A 41 -9.45 28.46 1.84
N GLY A 42 -8.15 28.63 1.53
CA GLY A 42 -7.21 29.42 2.34
C GLY A 42 -6.70 28.73 3.60
N LEU A 43 -7.00 27.44 3.80
CA LEU A 43 -6.44 26.63 4.87
C LEU A 43 -5.03 26.17 4.47
N THR A 44 -4.02 26.97 4.81
CA THR A 44 -2.62 26.71 4.49
C THR A 44 -1.73 26.91 5.72
N GLY A 45 -0.55 26.28 5.73
CA GLY A 45 0.40 26.39 6.84
C GLY A 45 -0.14 25.76 8.13
N THR A 46 0.09 26.44 9.25
CA THR A 46 -0.22 25.93 10.59
C THR A 46 -1.72 25.77 10.84
N VAL A 47 -2.12 24.65 11.42
CA VAL A 47 -3.51 24.35 11.74
C VAL A 47 -3.90 25.05 13.05
N THR A 48 -4.97 25.84 13.03
CA THR A 48 -5.56 26.40 14.27
C THR A 48 -6.70 25.51 14.77
N GLN A 49 -6.91 25.46 16.09
CA GLN A 49 -7.97 24.65 16.69
C GLN A 49 -9.36 25.04 16.19
N GLU A 50 -9.60 26.35 16.00
CA GLU A 50 -10.87 26.87 15.50
C GLU A 50 -11.13 26.44 14.05
N ALA A 51 -10.16 26.66 13.15
CA ALA A 51 -10.29 26.28 11.75
C ALA A 51 -10.47 24.77 11.59
N PHE A 52 -9.74 23.98 12.40
CA PHE A 52 -9.86 22.53 12.42
C PHE A 52 -11.24 22.07 12.88
N ALA A 53 -11.78 22.65 13.96
CA ALA A 53 -13.11 22.32 14.45
C ALA A 53 -14.19 22.65 13.40
N LYS A 54 -14.09 23.80 12.73
CA LYS A 54 -14.99 24.18 11.62
C LYS A 54 -14.92 23.20 10.45
N ALA A 55 -13.71 22.83 10.01
CA ALA A 55 -13.52 21.85 8.94
C ALA A 55 -14.13 20.49 9.29
N LEU A 56 -13.95 19.99 10.52
CA LEU A 56 -14.57 18.73 10.97
C LEU A 56 -16.10 18.82 11.03
N ASN A 57 -16.65 20.00 11.35
CA ASN A 57 -18.09 20.28 11.31
C ASN A 57 -18.64 20.48 9.87
N GLY A 58 -17.79 20.36 8.85
CA GLY A 58 -18.25 20.44 7.46
C GLY A 58 -18.33 21.87 6.93
N GLU A 59 -17.56 22.80 7.48
CA GLU A 59 -17.55 24.23 7.11
C GLU A 59 -16.13 24.70 6.78
N LEU A 60 -15.98 25.40 5.66
CA LEU A 60 -14.73 26.02 5.22
C LEU A 60 -14.69 27.52 5.55
N PRO A 61 -13.50 28.13 5.66
CA PRO A 61 -13.37 29.57 5.88
C PRO A 61 -14.02 30.43 4.78
N SER A 62 -14.17 29.90 3.57
CA SER A 62 -14.90 30.55 2.47
C SER A 62 -16.39 30.75 2.76
N GLY A 63 -16.94 30.08 3.78
CA GLY A 63 -18.37 30.02 4.08
C GLY A 63 -19.08 28.82 3.45
N ASP A 64 -18.39 28.06 2.59
CA ASP A 64 -18.94 26.83 1.99
C ASP A 64 -19.19 25.78 3.06
N LYS A 65 -20.32 25.07 2.93
CA LYS A 65 -20.71 23.99 3.84
C LYS A 65 -21.07 22.74 3.05
N VAL A 66 -20.87 21.59 3.68
CA VAL A 66 -21.33 20.30 3.14
C VAL A 66 -22.85 20.35 2.92
N VAL A 67 -23.31 19.94 1.73
CA VAL A 67 -24.73 20.08 1.29
C VAL A 67 -25.70 19.34 2.23
N GLU A 68 -25.31 18.20 2.77
CA GLU A 68 -26.12 17.45 3.75
C GLU A 68 -25.51 17.50 5.15
N GLN A 69 -25.98 18.44 5.96
CA GLN A 69 -25.67 18.51 7.38
C GLN A 69 -26.69 17.69 8.18
N LYS A 70 -26.28 16.49 8.63
CA LYS A 70 -27.04 15.63 9.54
C LYS A 70 -26.30 15.54 10.87
N GLU A 71 -27.00 15.52 12.00
CA GLU A 71 -26.36 15.40 13.33
C GLU A 71 -25.52 14.13 13.47
N SER A 72 -25.89 13.05 12.77
CA SER A 72 -25.17 11.78 12.76
C SER A 72 -24.00 11.74 11.76
N ARG A 73 -23.67 12.86 11.09
CA ARG A 73 -22.56 12.93 10.12
C ARG A 73 -21.24 12.59 10.82
N ARG A 74 -20.45 11.72 10.18
CA ARG A 74 -19.07 11.46 10.61
C ARG A 74 -18.23 12.73 10.41
N PRO A 75 -17.49 13.23 11.42
CA PRO A 75 -16.69 14.45 11.28
C PRO A 75 -15.52 14.30 10.30
N GLY A 76 -14.88 13.12 10.31
CA GLY A 76 -13.69 12.86 9.51
C GLY A 76 -13.06 11.51 9.78
N TYR A 77 -12.04 11.20 8.99
CA TYR A 77 -11.30 9.96 8.97
C TYR A 77 -9.86 10.23 9.43
N ASP A 78 -9.26 9.27 10.14
CA ASP A 78 -7.89 9.38 10.65
C ASP A 78 -7.04 8.34 9.92
N LEU A 79 -6.06 8.80 9.16
CA LEU A 79 -5.04 7.97 8.54
C LEU A 79 -3.75 8.17 9.34
N THR A 80 -3.41 7.19 10.16
CA THR A 80 -2.21 7.24 11.01
C THR A 80 -1.03 6.58 10.32
N PHE A 81 -0.02 7.37 9.98
CA PHE A 81 1.22 6.92 9.35
C PHE A 81 2.30 6.72 10.41
N SER A 82 2.60 5.47 10.73
CA SER A 82 3.60 5.11 11.73
C SER A 82 4.92 4.75 11.05
N ALA A 83 6.00 5.43 11.42
CA ALA A 83 7.33 5.10 10.93
C ALA A 83 7.79 3.74 11.49
N PRO A 84 8.65 3.00 10.75
CA PRO A 84 9.35 1.84 11.30
C PRO A 84 10.12 2.17 12.57
N LYS A 85 10.37 1.15 13.39
CA LYS A 85 10.93 1.38 14.73
C LYS A 85 12.36 1.95 14.64
N SER A 86 13.19 1.45 13.73
CA SER A 86 14.55 1.99 13.52
C SER A 86 14.55 3.46 13.12
N VAL A 87 13.57 3.93 12.34
CA VAL A 87 13.43 5.34 11.99
C VAL A 87 13.12 6.18 13.23
N SER A 88 12.23 5.69 14.11
CA SER A 88 11.93 6.36 15.39
C SER A 88 13.15 6.37 16.33
N VAL A 89 13.93 5.28 16.37
CA VAL A 89 15.18 5.19 17.12
C VAL A 89 16.20 6.21 16.61
N MET A 90 16.43 6.30 15.30
CA MET A 90 17.36 7.29 14.74
C MET A 90 16.89 8.74 14.94
N ALA A 91 15.58 8.97 14.89
CA ALA A 91 15.02 10.30 15.13
C ALA A 91 15.21 10.75 16.58
N TYR A 92 14.80 9.93 17.56
CA TYR A 92 14.70 10.35 18.96
C TYR A 92 15.91 10.00 19.82
N ILE A 93 16.58 8.87 19.55
CA ILE A 93 17.71 8.38 20.35
C ILE A 93 19.04 8.87 19.78
N ALA A 94 19.23 8.71 18.47
CA ALA A 94 20.43 9.24 17.81
C ALA A 94 20.34 10.76 17.58
N GLY A 95 19.13 11.33 17.66
CA GLY A 95 18.88 12.77 17.54
C GLY A 95 18.90 13.31 16.11
N ASP A 96 18.60 12.49 15.10
CA ASP A 96 18.56 12.94 13.71
C ASP A 96 17.30 13.78 13.40
N LYS A 97 17.42 15.09 13.61
CA LYS A 97 16.33 16.05 13.39
C LYS A 97 15.85 16.12 11.94
N ARG A 98 16.63 15.64 10.96
CA ARG A 98 16.24 15.65 9.53
C ARG A 98 15.07 14.72 9.22
N ILE A 99 14.74 13.81 10.15
CA ILE A 99 13.63 12.85 10.01
C ILE A 99 12.29 13.51 10.38
N LEU A 100 12.30 14.45 11.32
CA LEU A 100 11.11 15.01 11.99
C LEU A 100 10.82 16.45 11.54
N GLY A 101 9.65 16.94 11.92
CA GLY A 101 9.27 18.33 11.71
C GLY A 101 8.67 18.57 10.32
N PRO A 102 8.29 19.82 9.99
CA PRO A 102 7.51 20.14 8.80
C PRO A 102 8.25 19.78 7.50
N ASP A 103 9.58 19.91 7.50
CA ASP A 103 10.45 19.59 6.35
C ASP A 103 11.16 18.23 6.48
N GLY A 104 10.82 17.46 7.52
CA GLY A 104 11.43 16.17 7.81
C GLY A 104 11.05 15.08 6.81
N ALA A 105 11.90 14.06 6.70
CA ALA A 105 11.66 12.90 5.83
C ALA A 105 10.28 12.25 6.07
N GLN A 106 9.85 12.13 7.33
CA GLN A 106 8.56 11.55 7.70
C GLN A 106 7.39 12.38 7.17
N THR A 107 7.43 13.71 7.36
CA THR A 107 6.36 14.62 6.92
C THR A 107 6.27 14.68 5.41
N LYS A 108 7.42 14.74 4.71
CA LYS A 108 7.47 14.68 3.24
C LYS A 108 6.84 13.41 2.70
N ALA A 109 7.17 12.25 3.27
CA ALA A 109 6.61 10.97 2.86
C ALA A 109 5.08 10.93 3.05
N VAL A 110 4.57 11.47 4.16
CA VAL A 110 3.13 11.56 4.43
C VAL A 110 2.44 12.52 3.46
N GLN A 111 3.00 13.70 3.21
CA GLN A 111 2.45 14.67 2.25
C GLN A 111 2.37 14.07 0.83
N GLN A 112 3.45 13.42 0.37
CA GLN A 112 3.48 12.75 -0.94
C GLN A 112 2.44 11.62 -1.03
N THR A 113 2.29 10.83 0.05
CA THR A 113 1.27 9.79 0.11
C THR A 113 -0.13 10.37 0.08
N MET A 114 -0.40 11.42 0.85
CA MET A 114 -1.71 12.07 0.91
C MET A 114 -2.06 12.76 -0.41
N ALA A 115 -1.10 13.32 -1.13
CA ALA A 115 -1.31 13.82 -2.49
C ALA A 115 -1.73 12.71 -3.46
N TRP A 116 -1.14 11.52 -3.34
CA TRP A 116 -1.57 10.36 -4.13
C TRP A 116 -2.97 9.88 -3.73
N VAL A 117 -3.27 9.82 -2.42
CA VAL A 117 -4.61 9.45 -1.89
C VAL A 117 -5.66 10.43 -2.39
N GLU A 118 -5.40 11.73 -2.29
CA GLU A 118 -6.27 12.79 -2.79
C GLU A 118 -6.54 12.62 -4.29
N LYS A 119 -5.47 12.53 -5.10
CA LYS A 119 -5.58 12.42 -6.55
C LYS A 119 -6.30 11.15 -6.99
N ASN A 120 -6.15 10.03 -6.27
CA ASN A 120 -6.56 8.71 -6.77
C ASN A 120 -7.80 8.13 -6.09
N LEU A 121 -8.04 8.45 -4.82
CA LEU A 121 -9.03 7.78 -3.99
C LEU A 121 -10.12 8.72 -3.44
N ALA A 122 -9.99 10.04 -3.60
CA ALA A 122 -11.03 10.98 -3.19
C ALA A 122 -12.26 10.87 -4.10
N GLU A 123 -13.37 10.44 -3.51
CA GLU A 123 -14.65 10.20 -4.19
C GLU A 123 -15.83 10.71 -3.35
N THR A 124 -16.93 11.03 -4.01
CA THR A 124 -18.21 11.36 -3.37
C THR A 124 -19.36 10.61 -4.07
N ARG A 125 -20.54 10.60 -3.45
CA ARG A 125 -21.77 10.08 -4.05
C ARG A 125 -22.70 11.22 -4.39
N ILE A 126 -23.11 11.29 -5.65
CA ILE A 126 -24.06 12.30 -6.14
C ILE A 126 -25.32 11.59 -6.61
N THR A 127 -26.48 12.05 -6.17
CA THR A 127 -27.77 11.55 -6.63
C THR A 127 -28.36 12.51 -7.65
N LYS A 128 -28.57 12.03 -8.88
CA LYS A 128 -29.22 12.76 -9.96
C LYS A 128 -30.34 11.90 -10.54
N ASP A 129 -31.55 12.47 -10.65
CA ASP A 129 -32.73 11.79 -11.20
C ASP A 129 -33.03 10.42 -10.54
N GLY A 130 -32.83 10.33 -9.21
CA GLY A 130 -33.04 9.11 -8.43
C GLY A 130 -31.94 8.05 -8.56
N LYS A 131 -30.88 8.29 -9.34
CA LYS A 131 -29.72 7.42 -9.47
C LYS A 131 -28.53 7.99 -8.70
N THR A 132 -27.96 7.19 -7.81
CA THR A 132 -26.75 7.56 -7.06
C THR A 132 -25.52 7.00 -7.76
N GLU A 133 -24.61 7.88 -8.14
CA GLU A 133 -23.33 7.53 -8.77
C GLU A 133 -22.17 7.94 -7.86
N THR A 134 -21.12 7.12 -7.84
CA THR A 134 -19.86 7.45 -7.18
C THR A 134 -18.97 8.18 -8.18
N VAL A 135 -18.50 9.38 -7.81
CA VAL A 135 -17.71 10.25 -8.69
C VAL A 135 -16.41 10.61 -8.00
N LYS A 136 -15.32 10.52 -8.76
CA LYS A 136 -13.99 10.93 -8.32
C LYS A 136 -13.89 12.45 -8.28
N THR A 137 -13.42 13.00 -7.17
CA THR A 137 -13.34 14.45 -6.93
C THR A 137 -11.92 14.97 -7.00
N GLY A 138 -10.93 14.15 -6.60
CA GLY A 138 -9.51 14.51 -6.68
C GLY A 138 -9.09 15.64 -5.74
N ASN A 139 -9.85 15.91 -4.68
CA ASN A 139 -9.56 16.96 -3.71
C ASN A 139 -10.01 16.55 -2.30
N LEU A 140 -9.23 16.92 -1.29
CA LEU A 140 -9.46 16.66 0.12
C LEU A 140 -9.16 17.91 0.95
N VAL A 141 -9.64 17.88 2.19
CA VAL A 141 -9.25 18.80 3.25
C VAL A 141 -8.71 17.95 4.40
N TYR A 142 -7.42 18.07 4.71
CA TYR A 142 -6.83 17.31 5.81
C TYR A 142 -5.80 18.11 6.61
N ALA A 143 -5.63 17.72 7.87
CA ALA A 143 -4.62 18.27 8.76
C ALA A 143 -3.66 17.16 9.20
N LEU A 144 -2.36 17.46 9.24
CA LEU A 144 -1.31 16.57 9.68
C LEU A 144 -0.88 16.94 11.10
N PHE A 145 -0.89 15.98 12.02
CA PHE A 145 -0.41 16.13 13.39
C PHE A 145 0.68 15.10 13.68
N GLN A 146 1.92 15.54 13.91
CA GLN A 146 3.03 14.65 14.26
C GLN A 146 3.07 14.40 15.76
N HIS A 147 3.16 13.12 16.14
CA HIS A 147 3.34 12.66 17.50
C HIS A 147 4.59 11.74 17.59
N ASP A 148 5.07 11.50 18.81
CA ASP A 148 6.40 10.95 19.08
C ASP A 148 6.42 9.70 19.98
N THR A 149 5.34 9.42 20.68
CA THR A 149 5.28 8.37 21.71
C THR A 149 4.20 7.34 21.40
N SER A 150 4.53 6.07 21.66
CA SER A 150 3.53 5.01 21.71
C SER A 150 2.72 5.09 23.00
N ARG A 151 1.69 4.24 23.13
CA ARG A 151 0.94 4.10 24.39
C ARG A 151 1.80 3.57 25.54
N ALA A 152 2.78 2.74 25.22
CA ALA A 152 3.73 2.21 26.18
C ALA A 152 4.89 3.19 26.45
N LEU A 153 4.79 4.43 25.96
CA LEU A 153 5.82 5.47 26.04
C LEU A 153 7.14 5.08 25.35
N ASP A 154 7.13 4.09 24.45
CA ASP A 154 8.24 3.83 23.53
C ASP A 154 8.36 4.93 22.45
N PRO A 155 9.56 5.20 21.90
CA PRO A 155 9.75 6.13 20.79
C PRO A 155 9.00 5.63 19.55
N GLN A 156 8.08 6.44 19.04
CA GLN A 156 7.22 6.10 17.91
C GLN A 156 6.86 7.36 17.12
N ALA A 157 7.65 7.68 16.10
CA ALA A 157 7.30 8.73 15.15
C ALA A 157 6.05 8.30 14.36
N HIS A 158 4.99 9.08 14.47
CA HIS A 158 3.78 8.87 13.69
C HIS A 158 3.08 10.18 13.37
N ILE A 159 2.40 10.23 12.23
CA ILE A 159 1.60 11.39 11.82
C ILE A 159 0.16 10.97 11.65
N HIS A 160 -0.75 11.67 12.33
CA HIS A 160 -2.18 11.58 12.08
C HIS A 160 -2.56 12.53 10.95
N ALA A 161 -2.95 11.98 9.80
CA ALA A 161 -3.60 12.74 8.74
C ALA A 161 -5.12 12.68 8.94
N ILE A 162 -5.66 13.74 9.53
CA ILE A 162 -7.09 13.85 9.80
C ILE A 162 -7.78 14.46 8.58
N VAL A 163 -8.46 13.62 7.82
CA VAL A 163 -9.24 13.99 6.63
C VAL A 163 -10.64 14.40 7.07
N ALA A 164 -11.01 15.66 6.84
CA ALA A 164 -12.38 16.11 7.06
C ALA A 164 -13.33 15.34 6.12
N ASN A 165 -14.53 15.01 6.59
CA ASN A 165 -15.51 14.28 5.79
C ASN A 165 -16.20 15.21 4.76
N MET A 166 -15.41 15.79 3.86
CA MET A 166 -15.86 16.68 2.80
C MET A 166 -14.96 16.56 1.57
N THR A 167 -15.52 16.81 0.41
CA THR A 167 -14.81 16.95 -0.87
C THR A 167 -15.70 17.68 -1.85
N ARG A 168 -15.11 18.47 -2.75
CA ARG A 168 -15.83 19.25 -3.76
C ARG A 168 -16.15 18.38 -4.98
N GLY A 169 -17.44 18.24 -5.25
CA GLY A 169 -17.95 17.52 -6.41
C GLY A 169 -17.80 18.31 -7.72
N PRO A 170 -18.02 17.67 -8.87
CA PRO A 170 -18.03 18.34 -10.18
C PRO A 170 -19.17 19.38 -10.33
N ASP A 171 -20.16 19.36 -9.44
CA ASP A 171 -21.23 20.36 -9.35
C ASP A 171 -20.84 21.59 -8.52
N ASP A 172 -19.54 21.72 -8.18
CA ASP A 172 -18.96 22.79 -7.37
C ASP A 172 -19.56 22.91 -5.96
N LYS A 173 -20.09 21.80 -5.44
CA LYS A 173 -20.63 21.72 -4.08
C LYS A 173 -19.77 20.83 -3.20
N LEU A 174 -19.73 21.15 -1.91
CA LEU A 174 -19.11 20.28 -0.92
C LEU A 174 -20.04 19.13 -0.57
N HIS A 175 -19.61 17.92 -0.88
CA HIS A 175 -20.31 16.70 -0.51
C HIS A 175 -19.55 15.95 0.58
N ALA A 176 -20.21 14.97 1.21
CA ALA A 176 -19.53 14.07 2.14
C ALA A 176 -18.57 13.15 1.37
N LEU A 177 -17.39 12.92 1.95
CA LEU A 177 -16.39 12.02 1.37
C LEU A 177 -16.87 10.57 1.43
N HIS A 178 -16.89 9.90 0.29
CA HIS A 178 -17.11 8.47 0.18
C HIS A 178 -15.79 7.71 0.38
N ALA A 179 -15.49 7.36 1.64
CA ALA A 179 -14.18 6.83 2.04
C ALA A 179 -13.97 5.32 1.80
N ASP A 180 -14.93 4.59 1.20
CA ASP A 180 -14.86 3.13 1.05
C ASP A 180 -13.61 2.69 0.26
N ARG A 181 -13.28 3.44 -0.79
CA ARG A 181 -12.07 3.22 -1.59
C ARG A 181 -10.78 3.49 -0.81
N ILE A 182 -10.77 4.49 0.06
CA ILE A 182 -9.63 4.76 0.96
C ILE A 182 -9.44 3.57 1.92
N TRP A 183 -10.53 3.06 2.50
CA TRP A 183 -10.50 1.92 3.42
C TRP A 183 -10.04 0.62 2.76
N SER A 184 -10.57 0.28 1.57
CA SER A 184 -10.14 -0.91 0.84
C SER A 184 -8.69 -0.82 0.38
N SER A 185 -8.16 0.40 0.18
CA SER A 185 -6.80 0.66 -0.27
C SER A 185 -5.76 0.77 0.86
N ASN A 186 -6.12 0.50 2.13
CA ASN A 186 -5.23 0.70 3.28
C ASN A 186 -3.83 0.08 3.10
N SER A 187 -3.76 -1.13 2.55
CA SER A 187 -2.47 -1.81 2.32
C SER A 187 -1.66 -1.21 1.17
N VAL A 188 -2.32 -0.62 0.17
CA VAL A 188 -1.69 0.10 -0.94
C VAL A 188 -1.11 1.41 -0.42
N ILE A 189 -1.92 2.18 0.34
CA ILE A 189 -1.52 3.43 0.98
C ILE A 189 -0.28 3.20 1.88
N GLY A 190 -0.28 2.13 2.69
CA GLY A 190 0.89 1.77 3.51
C GLY A 190 2.15 1.50 2.70
N SER A 191 2.02 0.79 1.56
CA SER A 191 3.17 0.47 0.69
C SER A 191 3.71 1.73 -0.01
N ILE A 192 2.82 2.64 -0.39
CA ILE A 192 3.18 3.96 -0.95
C ILE A 192 3.93 4.80 0.08
N TYR A 193 3.38 4.92 1.29
CA TYR A 193 4.03 5.66 2.39
C TYR A 193 5.42 5.13 2.70
N HIS A 194 5.56 3.80 2.87
CA HIS A 194 6.87 3.24 3.14
C HIS A 194 7.85 3.38 1.98
N SER A 195 7.37 3.41 0.72
CA SER A 195 8.24 3.69 -0.42
C SER A 195 8.78 5.12 -0.44
N PHE A 196 7.93 6.11 -0.15
CA PHE A 196 8.36 7.50 -0.05
C PHE A 196 9.27 7.70 1.16
N LEU A 197 8.94 7.12 2.31
CA LEU A 197 9.79 7.22 3.48
C LEU A 197 11.15 6.58 3.23
N ARG A 198 11.20 5.41 2.59
CA ARG A 198 12.45 4.76 2.22
C ARG A 198 13.30 5.67 1.31
N ASP A 199 12.70 6.24 0.28
CA ASP A 199 13.39 7.17 -0.63
C ASP A 199 13.95 8.39 0.12
N GLU A 200 13.18 8.98 1.04
CA GLU A 200 13.66 10.09 1.88
C GLU A 200 14.78 9.65 2.84
N MET A 201 14.69 8.47 3.46
CA MET A 201 15.74 7.95 4.33
C MET A 201 17.04 7.67 3.56
N GLU A 202 16.93 7.16 2.33
CA GLU A 202 18.08 6.95 1.44
C GLU A 202 18.76 8.28 1.07
N LYS A 203 18.00 9.35 0.82
CA LYS A 203 18.54 10.71 0.59
C LYS A 203 19.25 11.27 1.82
N LEU A 204 18.78 10.92 3.02
CA LEU A 204 19.46 11.26 4.27
C LEU A 204 20.76 10.47 4.50
N GLY A 205 21.07 9.51 3.62
CA GLY A 205 22.28 8.71 3.63
C GLY A 205 22.16 7.36 4.35
N TYR A 206 20.96 6.98 4.79
CA TYR A 206 20.73 5.69 5.43
C TYR A 206 20.65 4.56 4.42
N GLN A 207 21.14 3.39 4.82
CA GLN A 207 20.86 2.13 4.15
C GLN A 207 19.67 1.48 4.82
N VAL A 208 18.78 0.89 4.03
CA VAL A 208 17.58 0.23 4.52
C VAL A 208 17.52 -1.22 4.04
N GLN A 209 16.78 -2.04 4.78
CA GLN A 209 16.47 -3.42 4.41
C GLN A 209 14.98 -3.67 4.57
N MET A 210 14.39 -4.37 3.60
CA MET A 210 12.98 -4.72 3.61
C MET A 210 12.66 -5.70 4.74
N THR A 211 11.61 -5.41 5.51
CA THR A 211 11.17 -6.24 6.64
C THR A 211 9.64 -6.35 6.64
N GLY A 212 9.10 -7.57 6.72
CA GLY A 212 7.66 -7.76 6.85
C GLY A 212 6.85 -7.53 5.56
N LYS A 213 5.66 -6.92 5.69
CA LYS A 213 4.66 -6.77 4.62
C LYS A 213 4.48 -5.31 4.25
N HIS A 214 3.86 -5.03 3.09
CA HIS A 214 3.42 -3.68 2.70
C HIS A 214 4.56 -2.66 2.63
N GLY A 215 5.72 -3.08 2.14
CA GLY A 215 6.86 -2.19 1.98
C GLY A 215 7.55 -1.76 3.28
N THR A 216 7.20 -2.32 4.45
CA THR A 216 7.90 -2.02 5.71
C THR A 216 9.40 -2.38 5.60
N PHE A 217 10.24 -1.59 6.27
CA PHE A 217 11.70 -1.72 6.22
C PHE A 217 12.30 -1.32 7.56
N GLU A 218 13.57 -1.65 7.79
CA GLU A 218 14.36 -1.12 8.92
C GLU A 218 15.69 -0.56 8.40
N ILE A 219 16.28 0.38 9.13
CA ILE A 219 17.61 0.95 8.85
C ILE A 219 18.67 -0.09 9.20
N VAL A 220 19.58 -0.34 8.25
CA VAL A 220 20.72 -1.23 8.44
C VAL A 220 21.67 -0.62 9.48
N GLY A 221 22.07 -1.41 10.47
CA GLY A 221 22.98 -0.99 11.53
C GLY A 221 22.29 -0.64 12.86
N VAL A 222 20.95 -0.60 12.90
CA VAL A 222 20.20 -0.57 14.17
C VAL A 222 20.06 -2.01 14.71
N PRO A 223 20.56 -2.33 15.92
CA PRO A 223 20.49 -3.68 16.47
C PRO A 223 19.06 -4.17 16.69
N LYS A 224 18.82 -5.46 16.49
CA LYS A 224 17.51 -6.08 16.65
C LYS A 224 17.01 -5.97 18.09
N GLU A 225 17.91 -6.12 19.04
CA GLU A 225 17.65 -6.06 20.48
C GLU A 225 17.12 -4.66 20.87
N VAL A 226 17.69 -3.60 20.30
CA VAL A 226 17.20 -2.22 20.50
C VAL A 226 15.78 -2.06 19.95
N LEU A 227 15.49 -2.64 18.78
CA LEU A 227 14.14 -2.59 18.19
C LEU A 227 13.11 -3.34 19.05
N GLU A 228 13.49 -4.50 19.59
CA GLU A 228 12.64 -5.32 20.47
C GLU A 228 12.36 -4.58 21.79
N THR A 229 13.39 -3.99 22.42
CA THR A 229 13.26 -3.20 23.66
C THR A 229 12.26 -2.07 23.55
N PHE A 230 12.15 -1.42 22.38
CA PHE A 230 11.18 -0.33 22.13
C PHE A 230 9.91 -0.78 21.39
N SER A 231 9.60 -2.07 21.41
CA SER A 231 8.42 -2.67 20.78
C SER A 231 7.46 -3.31 21.80
N GLN A 232 7.48 -2.84 23.06
CA GLN A 232 6.75 -3.44 24.18
C GLN A 232 5.25 -3.60 23.90
N ARG A 233 4.62 -2.62 23.24
CA ARG A 233 3.19 -2.70 22.89
C ARG A 233 2.89 -3.88 21.96
N ARG A 234 3.79 -4.20 21.03
CA ARG A 234 3.61 -5.32 20.11
C ARG A 234 3.72 -6.64 20.84
N GLU A 235 4.66 -6.76 21.77
CA GLU A 235 4.83 -7.96 22.60
C GLU A 235 3.59 -8.22 23.44
N GLN A 236 3.06 -7.20 24.13
CA GLN A 236 1.80 -7.31 24.89
C GLN A 236 0.63 -7.81 24.04
N ILE A 237 0.50 -7.33 22.79
CA ILE A 237 -0.56 -7.79 21.88
C ILE A 237 -0.33 -9.26 21.51
N MET A 238 0.92 -9.65 21.23
CA MET A 238 1.26 -11.01 20.82
C MET A 238 1.11 -12.02 21.97
N GLU A 239 1.51 -11.66 23.18
CA GLU A 239 1.33 -12.46 24.39
C GLU A 239 -0.16 -12.66 24.68
N LYS A 240 -0.95 -11.57 24.69
CA LYS A 240 -2.40 -11.66 24.88
C LYS A 240 -3.08 -12.47 23.77
N ALA A 241 -2.60 -12.35 22.53
CA ALA A 241 -3.11 -13.14 21.42
C ALA A 241 -2.81 -14.63 21.58
N ALA A 242 -1.62 -14.97 22.09
CA ALA A 242 -1.25 -16.34 22.41
C ALA A 242 -2.10 -16.90 23.56
N GLU A 243 -2.27 -16.15 24.66
CA GLU A 243 -3.13 -16.52 25.79
C GLU A 243 -4.58 -16.83 25.34
N LEU A 244 -5.11 -16.01 24.43
CA LEU A 244 -6.49 -16.14 23.95
C LEU A 244 -6.62 -17.12 22.77
N GLY A 245 -5.54 -17.75 22.31
CA GLY A 245 -5.54 -18.63 21.13
C GLY A 245 -5.88 -17.91 19.81
N ILE A 246 -5.75 -16.58 19.76
CA ILE A 246 -6.12 -15.75 18.62
C ILE A 246 -4.93 -15.62 17.65
N VAL A 247 -5.02 -16.33 16.54
CA VAL A 247 -4.02 -16.29 15.45
C VAL A 247 -4.38 -15.35 14.30
N SER A 248 -5.66 -14.98 14.15
CA SER A 248 -6.11 -14.18 13.01
C SER A 248 -5.78 -12.68 13.18
N PRO A 249 -5.41 -11.95 12.10
CA PRO A 249 -5.17 -10.50 12.16
C PRO A 249 -6.36 -9.72 12.74
N LYS A 250 -7.58 -10.03 12.27
CA LYS A 250 -8.81 -9.37 12.74
C LYS A 250 -9.07 -9.60 14.23
N GLY A 251 -8.74 -10.78 14.74
CA GLY A 251 -8.83 -11.06 16.18
C GLY A 251 -7.79 -10.27 16.99
N ARG A 252 -6.58 -10.06 16.45
CA ARG A 252 -5.54 -9.23 17.08
C ARG A 252 -5.90 -7.74 17.12
N ASP A 253 -6.67 -7.24 16.15
CA ASP A 253 -7.19 -5.87 16.18
C ASP A 253 -8.13 -5.66 17.39
N THR A 254 -8.99 -6.65 17.68
CA THR A 254 -9.87 -6.63 18.86
C THR A 254 -9.07 -6.61 20.16
N ILE A 255 -7.99 -7.40 20.25
CA ILE A 255 -7.08 -7.38 21.40
C ILE A 255 -6.43 -6.00 21.54
N THR A 256 -5.98 -5.41 20.43
CA THR A 256 -5.31 -4.10 20.43
C THR A 256 -6.20 -3.01 21.01
N VAL A 257 -7.51 -3.06 20.73
CA VAL A 257 -8.51 -2.12 21.26
C VAL A 257 -8.84 -2.41 22.73
N ASN A 258 -9.00 -3.68 23.11
CA ASN A 258 -9.46 -4.06 24.45
C ASN A 258 -8.35 -4.03 25.52
N THR A 259 -7.10 -4.24 25.13
CA THR A 259 -5.92 -4.14 26.01
C THR A 259 -5.31 -2.74 26.01
N ARG A 260 -6.09 -1.74 25.58
CA ARG A 260 -5.61 -0.38 25.42
C ARG A 260 -5.62 0.34 26.76
N ASP A 261 -4.44 0.52 27.34
CA ASP A 261 -4.28 1.42 28.47
C ASP A 261 -4.58 2.88 28.08
N PRO A 262 -5.09 3.68 29.03
CA PRO A 262 -5.23 5.13 28.84
C PRO A 262 -3.86 5.73 28.51
N LYS A 263 -3.83 6.76 27.64
CA LYS A 263 -2.57 7.49 27.39
C LYS A 263 -2.17 8.13 28.72
N LEU A 264 -0.95 7.86 29.18
CA LEU A 264 -0.36 8.53 30.34
C LEU A 264 0.14 9.91 29.88
N ASN A 265 -0.15 10.95 30.65
CA ASN A 265 0.44 12.26 30.41
C ASN A 265 1.90 12.20 30.86
N VAL A 266 2.82 12.50 29.94
CA VAL A 266 4.25 12.56 30.26
C VAL A 266 4.56 13.99 30.66
N GLU A 267 4.72 14.23 31.96
CA GLU A 267 5.07 15.56 32.49
C GLU A 267 6.56 15.90 32.27
N ASP A 268 7.45 14.89 32.22
CA ASP A 268 8.90 15.03 31.98
C ASP A 268 9.33 14.29 30.71
N ARG A 269 9.31 15.01 29.58
CA ARG A 269 9.67 14.46 28.25
C ARG A 269 11.17 14.37 28.03
N ASP A 270 11.94 15.33 28.53
CA ASP A 270 13.40 15.28 28.43
C ASP A 270 13.94 14.09 29.22
N GLY A 271 13.38 13.82 30.41
CA GLY A 271 13.66 12.60 31.18
C GLY A 271 13.28 11.33 30.42
N LEU A 272 12.17 11.32 29.68
CA LEU A 272 11.76 10.16 28.86
C LEU A 272 12.74 9.88 27.72
N VAL A 273 13.19 10.91 27.00
CA VAL A 273 14.20 10.75 25.94
C VAL A 273 15.52 10.25 26.53
N LEU A 274 15.94 10.79 27.67
CA LEU A 274 17.14 10.32 28.38
C LEU A 274 17.01 8.85 28.82
N ASP A 275 15.84 8.42 29.27
CA ASP A 275 15.56 7.01 29.59
C ASP A 275 15.67 6.12 28.33
N TRP A 276 15.14 6.57 27.19
CA TRP A 276 15.34 5.85 25.92
C TRP A 276 16.81 5.76 25.54
N MET A 277 17.57 6.84 25.64
CA MET A 277 19.01 6.83 25.35
C MET A 277 19.75 5.86 26.27
N LYS A 278 19.41 5.83 27.56
CA LYS A 278 19.98 4.90 28.53
C LYS A 278 19.66 3.44 28.17
N LYS A 279 18.39 3.12 27.91
CA LYS A 279 17.97 1.76 27.51
C LYS A 279 18.63 1.28 26.23
N ALA A 280 18.79 2.16 25.24
CA ALA A 280 19.53 1.83 24.02
C ALA A 280 21.02 1.59 24.29
N ALA A 281 21.63 2.40 25.16
CA ALA A 281 23.03 2.24 25.56
C ALA A 281 23.30 0.95 26.33
N GLU A 282 22.33 0.43 27.10
CA GLU A 282 22.39 -0.90 27.74
C GLU A 282 22.54 -2.04 26.70
N HIS A 283 22.05 -1.83 25.48
CA HIS A 283 22.26 -2.71 24.33
C HIS A 283 23.44 -2.30 23.43
N GLY A 284 24.30 -1.40 23.90
CA GLY A 284 25.51 -0.96 23.18
C GLY A 284 25.24 -0.06 21.98
N PHE A 285 24.11 0.65 21.94
CA PHE A 285 23.73 1.49 20.81
C PHE A 285 23.37 2.92 21.23
N ASP A 286 24.08 3.90 20.65
CA ASP A 286 23.77 5.34 20.79
C ASP A 286 23.40 6.01 19.45
N GLY A 287 23.51 5.26 18.35
CA GLY A 287 23.21 5.72 16.99
C GLY A 287 24.15 6.78 16.41
N LYS A 288 25.09 7.36 17.17
CA LYS A 288 25.91 8.51 16.72
C LYS A 288 26.78 8.18 15.52
N LYS A 289 27.48 7.05 15.57
CA LYS A 289 28.33 6.59 14.45
C LYS A 289 27.52 6.35 13.17
N LEU A 290 26.30 5.83 13.32
CA LEU A 290 25.42 5.58 12.18
C LEU A 290 24.91 6.89 11.58
N LEU A 291 24.53 7.86 12.44
CA LEU A 291 24.16 9.22 12.04
C LEU A 291 25.31 9.95 11.32
N GLU A 292 26.53 9.91 11.87
CA GLU A 292 27.72 10.49 11.22
C GLU A 292 27.96 9.88 9.84
N GLY A 293 27.83 8.56 9.72
CA GLY A 293 27.93 7.85 8.44
C GLY A 293 26.86 8.31 7.44
N ALA A 294 25.61 8.47 7.88
CA ALA A 294 24.52 8.94 7.06
C ALA A 294 24.71 10.40 6.60
N LEU A 295 25.15 11.29 7.50
CA LEU A 295 25.50 12.67 7.17
C LEU A 295 26.61 12.73 6.11
N GLY A 296 27.67 11.93 6.28
CA GLY A 296 28.76 11.86 5.31
C GLY A 296 28.33 11.28 3.95
N ALA A 297 27.44 10.29 3.94
CA ALA A 297 26.89 9.71 2.73
C ALA A 297 25.99 10.71 1.97
N SER A 298 25.10 11.39 2.69
CA SER A 298 24.21 12.42 2.14
C SER A 298 24.99 13.60 1.55
N ALA A 299 26.04 14.08 2.24
CA ALA A 299 26.91 15.14 1.73
C ALA A 299 27.60 14.74 0.42
N LYS A 300 28.16 13.52 0.35
CA LYS A 300 28.76 12.99 -0.89
C LYS A 300 27.75 12.86 -2.02
N MET A 301 26.50 12.50 -1.73
CA MET A 301 25.43 12.45 -2.73
C MET A 301 25.12 13.85 -3.27
N ALA A 302 24.96 14.85 -2.39
CA ALA A 302 24.71 16.23 -2.78
C ALA A 302 25.84 16.82 -3.64
N GLU A 303 27.10 16.56 -3.29
CA GLU A 303 28.27 16.96 -4.11
C GLU A 303 28.23 16.33 -5.51
N ARG A 304 27.84 15.05 -5.60
CA ARG A 304 27.72 14.33 -6.89
C ARG A 304 26.57 14.82 -7.74
N GLU A 305 25.42 15.16 -7.15
CA GLU A 305 24.27 15.71 -7.88
C GLU A 305 24.56 17.10 -8.48
N ASN A 306 25.39 17.88 -7.78
CA ASN A 306 25.89 19.18 -8.22
C ASN A 306 26.98 19.09 -9.30
N ALA A 307 27.59 17.92 -9.51
CA ALA A 307 28.62 17.67 -10.52
C ALA A 307 28.06 17.50 -11.95
N GLY A 308 27.30 18.48 -12.45
CA GLY A 308 26.92 18.65 -13.85
C GLY A 308 26.12 17.52 -14.54
N PRO A 309 25.64 17.73 -15.78
CA PRO A 309 24.81 16.76 -16.51
C PRO A 309 25.53 15.44 -16.85
N LEU A 310 26.84 15.50 -17.10
CA LEU A 310 27.68 14.35 -17.48
C LEU A 310 27.94 13.38 -16.30
N GLY A 311 27.94 13.88 -15.05
CA GLY A 311 28.10 13.05 -13.84
C GLY A 311 26.84 12.28 -13.44
N ARG A 312 25.65 12.86 -13.69
CA ARG A 312 24.34 12.20 -13.42
C ARG A 312 24.10 10.98 -14.29
N GLY A 313 24.46 11.03 -15.58
CA GLY A 313 24.24 9.94 -16.51
C GLY A 313 25.08 8.70 -16.20
N TYR A 314 26.36 8.88 -15.88
CA TYR A 314 27.30 7.75 -15.70
C TYR A 314 27.07 6.94 -14.41
N THR A 315 26.55 7.58 -13.36
CA THR A 315 26.31 6.96 -12.05
C THR A 315 24.96 6.27 -11.95
N ALA A 316 23.90 6.84 -12.54
CA ALA A 316 22.62 6.15 -12.73
C ALA A 316 22.79 4.84 -13.51
N ILE A 317 23.74 4.83 -14.46
CA ILE A 317 24.14 3.65 -15.22
C ILE A 317 24.84 2.60 -14.33
N ALA A 318 25.80 3.00 -13.49
CA ALA A 318 26.57 2.06 -12.68
C ALA A 318 25.75 1.38 -11.56
N ASP A 319 24.90 2.15 -10.85
CA ASP A 319 24.07 1.61 -9.77
C ASP A 319 22.92 0.73 -10.32
N ALA A 320 22.30 1.13 -11.43
CA ALA A 320 21.28 0.31 -12.09
C ALA A 320 21.86 -1.00 -12.66
N VAL A 321 23.09 -0.96 -13.20
CA VAL A 321 23.80 -2.16 -13.68
C VAL A 321 24.15 -3.10 -12.53
N LYS A 322 24.57 -2.58 -11.37
CA LYS A 322 24.89 -3.39 -10.19
C LYS A 322 23.64 -4.10 -9.63
N VAL A 323 22.51 -3.40 -9.51
CA VAL A 323 21.23 -4.00 -9.06
C VAL A 323 20.68 -4.99 -10.08
N ALA A 324 20.78 -4.69 -11.38
CA ALA A 324 20.41 -5.63 -12.44
C ALA A 324 21.30 -6.88 -12.44
N MET A 325 22.60 -6.76 -12.16
CA MET A 325 23.51 -7.90 -12.04
C MET A 325 23.29 -8.72 -10.77
N GLU A 326 23.05 -8.08 -9.62
CA GLU A 326 22.87 -8.76 -8.32
C GLU A 326 21.46 -9.38 -8.16
N THR A 327 20.42 -8.78 -8.73
CA THR A 327 19.02 -9.24 -8.57
C THR A 327 18.56 -10.12 -9.74
N VAL A 328 19.21 -10.01 -10.91
CA VAL A 328 18.65 -10.50 -12.20
C VAL A 328 19.68 -11.28 -13.05
N SER A 329 20.74 -11.83 -12.46
CA SER A 329 21.72 -12.65 -13.19
C SER A 329 21.10 -13.87 -13.92
N GLY A 330 19.87 -14.26 -13.60
CA GLY A 330 19.11 -15.33 -14.28
C GLY A 330 18.15 -14.89 -15.40
N MET A 331 17.69 -13.63 -15.45
CA MET A 331 16.59 -13.23 -16.37
C MET A 331 17.04 -12.49 -17.65
N LEU A 332 18.32 -12.15 -17.79
CA LEU A 332 18.83 -11.41 -18.96
C LEU A 332 19.06 -12.25 -20.23
N ARG A 333 18.62 -13.51 -20.27
CA ARG A 333 18.85 -14.39 -21.44
C ARG A 333 17.80 -14.27 -22.56
N SER A 334 16.68 -13.57 -22.33
CA SER A 334 15.67 -13.30 -23.36
C SER A 334 15.22 -11.84 -23.35
N PRO A 335 14.92 -11.21 -24.50
CA PRO A 335 14.39 -9.86 -24.55
C PRO A 335 13.00 -9.83 -23.89
N ASP A 336 12.89 -9.15 -22.75
CA ASP A 336 11.63 -8.98 -22.03
C ASP A 336 10.82 -7.82 -22.65
N PRO A 337 9.56 -8.04 -23.09
CA PRO A 337 8.74 -6.99 -23.69
C PRO A 337 8.32 -5.89 -22.70
N LEU A 338 8.41 -6.13 -21.39
CA LEU A 338 8.07 -5.19 -20.32
C LEU A 338 9.28 -4.38 -19.83
N VAL A 339 10.50 -4.64 -20.34
CA VAL A 339 11.73 -3.90 -20.00
C VAL A 339 12.33 -3.33 -21.28
N ASP A 340 12.54 -2.01 -21.33
CA ASP A 340 13.05 -1.38 -22.56
C ASP A 340 14.49 -1.81 -22.85
N ARG A 341 14.79 -2.18 -24.11
CA ARG A 341 16.16 -2.51 -24.52
C ARG A 341 17.06 -1.28 -24.37
N GLY A 342 18.19 -1.44 -23.70
CA GLY A 342 19.12 -0.35 -23.46
C GLY A 342 18.58 0.74 -22.53
N PHE A 343 17.60 0.43 -21.67
CA PHE A 343 16.99 1.38 -20.72
C PHE A 343 18.02 2.20 -19.93
N VAL A 344 19.14 1.57 -19.57
CA VAL A 344 20.28 2.19 -18.89
C VAL A 344 20.77 3.48 -19.59
N ARG A 345 20.64 3.59 -20.92
CA ARG A 345 21.09 4.76 -21.70
C ARG A 345 20.07 5.92 -21.80
N MET A 346 18.80 5.68 -21.49
CA MET A 346 17.71 6.66 -21.68
C MET A 346 17.03 7.10 -20.38
N VAL A 347 17.36 6.48 -19.26
CA VAL A 347 16.72 6.74 -17.97
C VAL A 347 17.27 8.02 -17.31
N GLN A 348 16.38 8.85 -16.75
CA GLN A 348 16.76 10.11 -16.11
C GLN A 348 17.18 9.94 -14.64
N SER A 349 16.80 8.84 -13.97
CA SER A 349 17.16 8.54 -12.58
C SER A 349 17.23 7.04 -12.26
N ALA A 350 18.02 6.64 -11.26
CA ALA A 350 18.07 5.25 -10.82
C ALA A 350 16.69 4.68 -10.42
N GLY A 351 15.82 5.51 -9.83
CA GLY A 351 14.44 5.14 -9.50
C GLY A 351 13.58 4.78 -10.72
N GLN A 352 13.70 5.54 -11.81
CA GLN A 352 13.02 5.23 -13.08
C GLN A 352 13.52 3.92 -13.70
N ALA A 353 14.83 3.63 -13.64
CA ALA A 353 15.39 2.36 -14.14
C ALA A 353 14.85 1.18 -13.33
N ASN A 354 14.92 1.29 -12.01
CA ASN A 354 14.45 0.25 -11.11
C ASN A 354 12.92 0.04 -11.21
N ALA A 355 12.14 1.09 -11.49
CA ALA A 355 10.70 0.96 -11.68
C ALA A 355 10.34 0.08 -12.89
N GLN A 356 11.13 0.06 -13.97
CA GLN A 356 10.91 -0.87 -15.08
C GLN A 356 11.01 -2.33 -14.62
N LEU A 357 12.04 -2.66 -13.83
CA LEU A 357 12.24 -4.00 -13.29
C LEU A 357 11.14 -4.36 -12.27
N ALA A 358 10.77 -3.42 -11.41
CA ALA A 358 9.73 -3.61 -10.40
C ALA A 358 8.36 -3.91 -11.04
N VAL A 359 7.94 -3.07 -11.99
CA VAL A 359 6.65 -3.22 -12.69
C VAL A 359 6.61 -4.50 -13.51
N ALA A 360 7.66 -4.79 -14.28
CA ALA A 360 7.75 -6.04 -15.05
C ALA A 360 7.65 -7.28 -14.14
N SER A 361 8.35 -7.27 -13.00
CA SER A 361 8.30 -8.36 -12.03
C SER A 361 6.92 -8.50 -11.39
N ALA A 362 6.27 -7.39 -11.02
CA ALA A 362 4.92 -7.39 -10.45
C ALA A 362 3.88 -7.95 -11.43
N ILE A 363 3.96 -7.55 -12.71
CA ILE A 363 3.11 -8.08 -13.77
C ILE A 363 3.31 -9.59 -13.92
N ARG A 364 4.56 -10.07 -13.95
CA ARG A 364 4.85 -11.51 -14.04
C ARG A 364 4.31 -12.28 -12.84
N ILE A 365 4.43 -11.73 -11.63
CA ILE A 365 3.91 -12.36 -10.40
C ILE A 365 2.39 -12.53 -10.48
N HIS A 366 1.64 -11.50 -10.90
CA HIS A 366 0.18 -11.60 -11.00
C HIS A 366 -0.26 -12.43 -12.21
N GLY A 367 0.43 -12.30 -13.35
CA GLY A 367 0.16 -13.02 -14.59
C GLY A 367 0.30 -14.54 -14.50
N GLN A 368 0.95 -15.07 -13.44
CA GLN A 368 0.98 -16.52 -13.17
C GLN A 368 -0.37 -17.08 -12.70
N ARG A 369 -1.27 -16.24 -12.19
CA ARG A 369 -2.52 -16.67 -11.54
C ARG A 369 -3.76 -16.07 -12.16
N GLU A 370 -3.64 -14.87 -12.73
CA GLU A 370 -4.75 -14.07 -13.20
C GLU A 370 -4.44 -13.53 -14.61
N ALA A 371 -5.41 -13.62 -15.53
CA ALA A 371 -5.28 -13.10 -16.89
C ALA A 371 -5.32 -11.57 -16.95
N ALA A 372 -6.03 -10.94 -16.01
CA ALA A 372 -6.10 -9.49 -15.83
C ALA A 372 -6.09 -9.17 -14.34
N PHE A 373 -5.45 -8.06 -13.97
CA PHE A 373 -5.16 -7.73 -12.58
C PHE A 373 -5.34 -6.23 -12.31
N GLU A 374 -5.76 -5.91 -11.09
CA GLU A 374 -5.98 -4.52 -10.66
C GLU A 374 -4.68 -3.69 -10.77
N THR A 375 -4.78 -2.49 -11.31
CA THR A 375 -3.61 -1.61 -11.49
C THR A 375 -2.94 -1.29 -10.14
N ASP A 376 -3.74 -0.99 -9.12
CA ASP A 376 -3.25 -0.68 -7.77
C ASP A 376 -2.52 -1.88 -7.13
N ARG A 377 -2.92 -3.11 -7.50
CA ARG A 377 -2.28 -4.35 -7.02
C ARG A 377 -0.92 -4.57 -7.69
N VAL A 378 -0.78 -4.22 -8.96
CA VAL A 378 0.54 -4.19 -9.64
C VAL A 378 1.45 -3.18 -8.96
N ALA A 379 0.95 -1.97 -8.75
CA ALA A 379 1.73 -0.90 -8.15
C ALA A 379 2.19 -1.27 -6.74
N LYS A 380 1.28 -1.78 -5.91
CA LYS A 380 1.61 -2.29 -4.58
C LYS A 380 2.69 -3.36 -4.62
N THR A 381 2.55 -4.38 -5.47
CA THR A 381 3.55 -5.46 -5.57
C THR A 381 4.90 -4.93 -6.05
N ALA A 382 4.92 -3.99 -7.00
CA ALA A 382 6.15 -3.36 -7.47
C ALA A 382 6.86 -2.56 -6.35
N LEU A 383 6.11 -1.83 -5.52
CA LEU A 383 6.64 -1.12 -4.36
C LEU A 383 7.18 -2.06 -3.27
N ASP A 384 6.47 -3.18 -3.04
CA ASP A 384 6.82 -4.20 -2.04
C ASP A 384 8.14 -4.93 -2.38
N LEU A 385 8.60 -4.88 -3.64
CA LEU A 385 9.93 -5.40 -4.02
C LEU A 385 11.08 -4.57 -3.43
N GLY A 386 10.82 -3.34 -2.96
CA GLY A 386 11.79 -2.56 -2.21
C GLY A 386 13.00 -2.08 -3.00
N LEU A 387 12.89 -1.98 -4.33
CA LEU A 387 14.01 -1.50 -5.14
C LEU A 387 14.32 -0.03 -4.84
N LYS A 388 15.62 0.28 -4.73
CA LYS A 388 16.16 1.60 -4.34
C LYS A 388 15.58 2.72 -5.21
N GLY A 389 15.15 3.81 -4.60
CA GLY A 389 14.57 4.99 -5.26
C GLY A 389 13.24 4.78 -6.02
N VAL A 390 12.64 3.59 -5.98
CA VAL A 390 11.33 3.35 -6.60
C VAL A 390 10.22 3.88 -5.70
N THR A 391 9.37 4.72 -6.28
CA THR A 391 8.19 5.33 -5.65
C THR A 391 6.98 5.10 -6.54
N ILE A 392 5.78 5.39 -6.02
CA ILE A 392 4.53 5.21 -6.77
C ILE A 392 4.51 6.05 -8.06
N ASN A 393 5.09 7.26 -8.02
CA ASN A 393 5.15 8.13 -9.21
C ASN A 393 5.98 7.50 -10.34
N HIS A 394 7.07 6.82 -10.00
CA HIS A 394 7.88 6.10 -10.99
C HIS A 394 7.12 4.90 -11.58
N ILE A 395 6.33 4.21 -10.76
CA ILE A 395 5.53 3.06 -11.19
C ILE A 395 4.35 3.49 -12.05
N ASP A 396 3.58 4.48 -11.62
CA ASP A 396 2.44 5.02 -12.38
C ASP A 396 2.91 5.48 -13.77
N ALA A 397 3.99 6.26 -13.83
CA ALA A 397 4.59 6.69 -15.10
C ALA A 397 5.05 5.50 -15.98
N ARG A 398 5.57 4.42 -15.37
CA ARG A 398 5.96 3.23 -16.13
C ARG A 398 4.76 2.45 -16.64
N ILE A 399 3.69 2.32 -15.85
CA ILE A 399 2.46 1.66 -16.27
C ILE A 399 1.85 2.44 -17.44
N ASP A 400 1.74 3.76 -17.33
CA ASP A 400 1.24 4.64 -18.39
C ASP A 400 2.06 4.46 -19.68
N GLN A 401 3.39 4.45 -19.57
CA GLN A 401 4.28 4.22 -20.71
C GLN A 401 4.05 2.84 -21.37
N LEU A 402 3.80 1.79 -20.58
CA LEU A 402 3.53 0.45 -21.11
C LEU A 402 2.16 0.39 -21.80
N LEU A 403 1.16 1.12 -21.29
CA LEU A 403 -0.15 1.26 -21.93
C LEU A 403 -0.04 2.00 -23.26
N GLU A 404 0.68 3.12 -23.32
CA GLU A 404 0.93 3.88 -24.55
C GLU A 404 1.65 3.05 -25.62
N LYS A 405 2.56 2.17 -25.21
CA LYS A 405 3.30 1.25 -26.10
C LYS A 405 2.55 -0.05 -26.41
N GLU A 406 1.30 -0.19 -25.95
CA GLU A 406 0.47 -1.40 -26.07
C GLU A 406 1.18 -2.67 -25.55
N LYS A 407 2.10 -2.51 -24.59
CA LYS A 407 2.73 -3.61 -23.85
C LYS A 407 1.88 -4.03 -22.65
N LEU A 408 1.01 -3.15 -22.22
CA LEU A 408 -0.13 -3.44 -21.37
C LEU A 408 -1.40 -2.96 -22.08
N LEU A 409 -2.50 -3.62 -21.77
CA LEU A 409 -3.83 -3.26 -22.26
C LEU A 409 -4.71 -2.90 -21.06
N ALA A 410 -5.33 -1.71 -21.12
CA ALA A 410 -6.25 -1.26 -20.08
C ALA A 410 -7.61 -1.96 -20.20
N GLY A 411 -8.23 -2.25 -19.07
CA GLY A 411 -9.54 -2.86 -18.99
C GLY A 411 -10.20 -2.64 -17.63
N LYS A 412 -11.31 -3.34 -17.41
CA LYS A 412 -12.03 -3.34 -16.14
C LYS A 412 -12.34 -4.78 -15.75
N ILE A 413 -12.24 -5.08 -14.47
CA ILE A 413 -12.61 -6.38 -13.89
C ILE A 413 -13.59 -6.18 -12.74
N GLN A 414 -14.31 -7.25 -12.39
CA GLN A 414 -15.18 -7.30 -11.21
C GLN A 414 -14.41 -7.91 -10.05
N VAL A 415 -14.25 -7.14 -8.97
CA VAL A 415 -13.63 -7.62 -7.73
C VAL A 415 -14.60 -7.36 -6.60
N ASN A 416 -15.08 -8.43 -5.95
CA ASN A 416 -16.06 -8.36 -4.86
C ASN A 416 -17.33 -7.55 -5.22
N GLY A 417 -17.78 -7.62 -6.47
CA GLY A 417 -18.96 -6.90 -6.97
C GLY A 417 -18.69 -5.43 -7.37
N ASN A 418 -17.45 -4.95 -7.25
CA ASN A 418 -17.06 -3.62 -7.69
C ASN A 418 -16.29 -3.68 -9.01
N THR A 419 -16.58 -2.73 -9.90
CA THR A 419 -15.83 -2.57 -11.14
C THR A 419 -14.57 -1.77 -10.86
N VAL A 420 -13.41 -2.37 -11.08
CA VAL A 420 -12.10 -1.75 -10.82
C VAL A 420 -11.27 -1.68 -12.10
N ALA A 421 -10.42 -0.66 -12.19
CA ALA A 421 -9.48 -0.53 -13.29
C ALA A 421 -8.44 -1.66 -13.22
N ALA A 422 -8.18 -2.28 -14.36
CA ALA A 422 -7.25 -3.38 -14.46
C ALA A 422 -6.43 -3.28 -15.73
N VAL A 423 -5.35 -4.06 -15.75
CA VAL A 423 -4.46 -4.19 -16.89
C VAL A 423 -4.24 -5.68 -17.18
N THR A 424 -3.96 -5.97 -18.45
CA THR A 424 -3.53 -7.29 -18.93
C THR A 424 -2.37 -7.15 -19.91
N THR A 425 -1.70 -8.25 -20.22
CA THR A 425 -0.66 -8.28 -21.26
C THR A 425 -1.24 -8.73 -22.59
N PRO A 426 -0.71 -8.26 -23.74
CA PRO A 426 -1.09 -8.78 -25.04
C PRO A 426 -0.97 -10.30 -25.14
N GLU A 427 0.06 -10.88 -24.53
CA GLU A 427 0.30 -12.32 -24.52
C GLU A 427 -0.79 -13.09 -23.76
N ALA A 428 -1.24 -12.57 -22.61
CA ALA A 428 -2.36 -13.16 -21.87
C ALA A 428 -3.66 -13.08 -22.67
N LEU A 429 -3.95 -11.93 -23.28
CA LEU A 429 -5.14 -11.78 -24.13
C LEU A 429 -5.12 -12.73 -25.32
N GLN A 430 -3.97 -12.88 -26.00
CA GLN A 430 -3.82 -13.84 -27.09
C GLN A 430 -3.98 -15.29 -26.64
N THR A 431 -3.54 -15.60 -25.42
CA THR A 431 -3.75 -16.92 -24.81
C THR A 431 -5.24 -17.19 -24.59
N GLU A 432 -5.98 -16.23 -24.04
CA GLU A 432 -7.44 -16.33 -23.86
C GLU A 432 -8.17 -16.47 -25.19
N ILE A 433 -7.84 -15.64 -26.19
CA ILE A 433 -8.42 -15.74 -27.55
C ILE A 433 -8.15 -17.12 -28.15
N ARG A 434 -6.95 -17.67 -27.96
CA ARG A 434 -6.60 -19.02 -28.45
C ARG A 434 -7.42 -20.10 -27.73
N ILE A 435 -7.55 -20.03 -26.41
CA ILE A 435 -8.35 -20.98 -25.63
C ILE A 435 -9.81 -20.95 -26.11
N LEU A 436 -10.41 -19.78 -26.22
CA LEU A 436 -11.79 -19.62 -26.70
C LEU A 436 -11.96 -20.12 -28.14
N SER A 437 -10.99 -19.82 -29.01
CA SER A 437 -11.01 -20.30 -30.40
C SER A 437 -10.93 -21.82 -30.47
N MET A 438 -10.12 -22.45 -29.61
CA MET A 438 -10.04 -23.92 -29.50
C MET A 438 -11.34 -24.53 -28.97
N VAL A 439 -12.00 -23.89 -28.01
CA VAL A 439 -13.31 -24.32 -27.50
C VAL A 439 -14.35 -24.23 -28.61
N GLU A 440 -14.44 -23.10 -29.30
CA GLU A 440 -15.43 -22.89 -30.37
C GLU A 440 -15.22 -23.86 -31.54
N ALA A 441 -13.98 -24.00 -32.01
CA ALA A 441 -13.65 -24.96 -33.08
C ALA A 441 -13.85 -26.43 -32.65
N GLY A 442 -13.86 -26.70 -31.34
CA GLY A 442 -14.11 -28.01 -30.78
C GLY A 442 -15.59 -28.40 -30.71
N LYS A 443 -16.51 -27.45 -30.85
CA LYS A 443 -17.96 -27.72 -30.71
C LYS A 443 -18.47 -28.60 -31.85
N GLY A 444 -19.18 -29.67 -31.52
CA GLY A 444 -19.73 -30.62 -32.48
C GLY A 444 -18.71 -31.35 -33.36
N GLY A 445 -17.40 -31.18 -33.10
CA GLY A 445 -16.31 -31.71 -33.93
C GLY A 445 -15.77 -33.06 -33.46
N ALA A 446 -16.24 -33.58 -32.32
CA ALA A 446 -15.88 -34.89 -31.79
C ALA A 446 -16.94 -35.94 -32.12
N THR A 447 -16.50 -37.18 -32.34
CA THR A 447 -17.39 -38.35 -32.37
C THR A 447 -17.58 -38.85 -30.93
N PRO A 448 -18.83 -39.02 -30.44
CA PRO A 448 -19.10 -39.58 -29.13
C PRO A 448 -18.45 -40.96 -28.96
N ILE A 449 -17.84 -41.19 -27.79
CA ILE A 449 -17.21 -42.49 -27.44
C ILE A 449 -18.31 -43.52 -27.18
N VAL A 450 -19.38 -43.11 -26.49
CA VAL A 450 -20.54 -43.93 -26.19
C VAL A 450 -21.82 -43.15 -26.53
N ALA A 451 -22.83 -43.82 -27.06
CA ALA A 451 -24.14 -43.21 -27.25
C ALA A 451 -24.73 -42.78 -25.90
N ALA A 452 -25.34 -41.59 -25.84
CA ALA A 452 -25.84 -41.02 -24.58
C ALA A 452 -26.84 -41.93 -23.84
N ALA A 453 -27.61 -42.74 -24.58
CA ALA A 453 -28.56 -43.69 -24.00
C ALA A 453 -27.88 -44.87 -23.29
N ASP A 454 -26.70 -45.30 -23.76
CA ASP A 454 -25.98 -46.47 -23.24
C ASP A 454 -24.93 -46.08 -22.17
N ALA A 455 -24.58 -44.79 -22.09
CA ALA A 455 -23.51 -44.29 -21.23
C ALA A 455 -23.75 -44.53 -19.73
N PRO A 456 -24.94 -44.28 -19.15
CA PRO A 456 -25.15 -44.45 -17.71
C PRO A 456 -24.87 -45.89 -17.23
N ASP A 457 -25.41 -46.89 -17.93
CA ASP A 457 -25.24 -48.29 -17.53
C ASP A 457 -23.78 -48.75 -17.66
N ARG A 458 -23.10 -48.33 -18.73
CA ARG A 458 -21.68 -48.66 -18.94
C ARG A 458 -20.78 -48.00 -17.90
N LEU A 459 -21.02 -46.72 -17.59
CA LEU A 459 -20.25 -45.98 -16.59
C LEU A 459 -20.45 -46.55 -15.18
N GLN A 460 -21.68 -46.95 -14.84
CA GLN A 460 -21.96 -47.60 -13.56
C GLN A 460 -21.30 -48.97 -13.47
N ALA A 461 -21.31 -49.76 -14.55
CA ALA A 461 -20.65 -51.06 -14.61
C ALA A 461 -19.11 -50.96 -14.53
N ALA A 462 -18.53 -49.88 -15.06
CA ALA A 462 -17.09 -49.60 -15.00
C ALA A 462 -16.64 -49.06 -13.63
N SER A 463 -17.57 -48.61 -12.79
CA SER A 463 -17.27 -48.06 -11.47
C SER A 463 -17.35 -49.14 -10.38
N PRO A 464 -16.35 -49.26 -9.48
CA PRO A 464 -16.44 -50.13 -8.31
C PRO A 464 -17.40 -49.59 -7.22
N PHE A 465 -17.91 -48.37 -7.39
CA PHE A 465 -18.84 -47.71 -6.47
C PHE A 465 -20.09 -47.24 -7.21
N GLU A 466 -21.23 -47.18 -6.51
CA GLU A 466 -22.44 -46.56 -7.03
C GLU A 466 -22.20 -45.06 -7.27
N LEU A 467 -22.33 -44.63 -8.52
CA LEU A 467 -22.17 -43.24 -8.92
C LEU A 467 -23.46 -42.49 -8.61
N ASN A 468 -23.34 -41.35 -7.93
CA ASN A 468 -24.52 -40.52 -7.68
C ASN A 468 -25.02 -39.85 -8.97
N PRO A 469 -26.26 -39.31 -9.00
CA PRO A 469 -26.84 -38.74 -10.20
C PRO A 469 -26.00 -37.62 -10.86
N GLY A 470 -25.32 -36.79 -10.06
CA GLY A 470 -24.46 -35.73 -10.57
C GLY A 470 -23.17 -36.24 -11.21
N GLN A 471 -22.55 -37.25 -10.61
CA GLN A 471 -21.37 -37.93 -11.17
C GLN A 471 -21.71 -38.66 -12.47
N LEU A 472 -22.83 -39.37 -12.48
CA LEU A 472 -23.29 -40.12 -13.65
C LEU A 472 -23.64 -39.20 -14.82
N ALA A 473 -24.32 -38.08 -14.54
CA ALA A 473 -24.61 -37.06 -15.54
C ALA A 473 -23.33 -36.42 -16.10
N ALA A 474 -22.37 -36.10 -15.24
CA ALA A 474 -21.08 -35.52 -15.66
C ALA A 474 -20.26 -36.50 -16.51
N ALA A 475 -20.14 -37.76 -16.10
CA ALA A 475 -19.43 -38.79 -16.87
C ALA A 475 -20.15 -39.09 -18.19
N THR A 476 -21.48 -39.14 -18.18
CA THR A 476 -22.29 -39.30 -19.41
C THR A 476 -21.99 -38.17 -20.39
N LEU A 477 -21.95 -36.92 -19.91
CA LEU A 477 -21.58 -35.78 -20.74
C LEU A 477 -20.17 -35.92 -21.31
N LEU A 478 -19.20 -36.40 -20.52
CA LEU A 478 -17.82 -36.59 -20.99
C LEU A 478 -17.71 -37.60 -22.14
N VAL A 479 -18.41 -38.74 -22.08
CA VAL A 479 -18.28 -39.82 -23.09
C VAL A 479 -19.22 -39.68 -24.27
N SER A 480 -20.33 -38.94 -24.12
CA SER A 480 -21.37 -38.84 -25.15
C SER A 480 -21.43 -37.50 -25.86
N SER A 481 -20.68 -36.50 -25.39
CA SER A 481 -20.63 -35.19 -26.04
C SER A 481 -19.99 -35.26 -27.42
N THR A 482 -20.47 -34.39 -28.32
CA THR A 482 -19.86 -34.13 -29.62
C THR A 482 -18.85 -32.98 -29.56
N ASP A 483 -18.66 -32.35 -28.39
CA ASP A 483 -17.69 -31.29 -28.18
C ASP A 483 -16.33 -31.86 -27.77
N ARG A 484 -15.23 -31.32 -28.34
CA ARG A 484 -13.86 -31.75 -27.98
C ARG A 484 -13.42 -31.33 -26.58
N ILE A 485 -14.06 -30.32 -26.00
CA ILE A 485 -13.72 -29.78 -24.68
C ILE A 485 -14.99 -29.76 -23.85
N VAL A 486 -14.98 -30.52 -22.76
CA VAL A 486 -16.08 -30.59 -21.79
C VAL A 486 -15.54 -30.21 -20.43
N VAL A 487 -16.19 -29.26 -19.75
CA VAL A 487 -15.80 -28.80 -18.42
C VAL A 487 -16.77 -29.36 -17.38
N VAL A 488 -16.24 -30.11 -16.42
CA VAL A 488 -17.02 -30.64 -15.29
C VAL A 488 -16.63 -29.88 -14.02
N GLN A 489 -17.61 -29.20 -13.42
CA GLN A 489 -17.44 -28.50 -12.15
C GLN A 489 -18.08 -29.30 -11.01
N GLY A 490 -17.37 -29.44 -9.89
CA GLY A 490 -17.91 -30.11 -8.71
C GLY A 490 -17.24 -29.67 -7.42
N VAL A 491 -18.01 -29.61 -6.33
CA VAL A 491 -17.54 -29.24 -4.99
C VAL A 491 -16.45 -30.18 -4.47
N ALA A 492 -15.68 -29.74 -3.48
CA ALA A 492 -14.67 -30.58 -2.83
C ALA A 492 -15.34 -31.83 -2.22
N GLY A 493 -14.70 -32.99 -2.34
CA GLY A 493 -15.24 -34.26 -1.82
C GLY A 493 -16.35 -34.90 -2.66
N ALA A 494 -16.82 -34.29 -3.76
CA ALA A 494 -17.91 -34.83 -4.59
C ALA A 494 -17.56 -36.11 -5.40
N GLY A 495 -16.44 -36.79 -5.12
CA GLY A 495 -16.01 -38.02 -5.82
C GLY A 495 -15.65 -37.83 -7.30
N LYS A 496 -15.09 -36.68 -7.68
CA LYS A 496 -14.65 -36.39 -9.07
C LYS A 496 -13.65 -37.42 -9.61
N SER A 497 -12.70 -37.86 -8.78
CA SER A 497 -11.71 -38.87 -9.18
C SER A 497 -12.35 -40.23 -9.44
N THR A 498 -13.34 -40.62 -8.63
CA THR A 498 -14.12 -41.85 -8.82
C THR A 498 -14.88 -41.81 -10.15
N MET A 499 -15.53 -40.69 -10.44
CA MET A 499 -16.23 -40.46 -11.71
C MET A 499 -15.27 -40.52 -12.91
N LEU A 500 -14.09 -39.89 -12.81
CA LEU A 500 -13.09 -39.92 -13.88
C LEU A 500 -12.49 -41.31 -14.10
N GLN A 501 -12.31 -42.11 -13.05
CA GLN A 501 -11.86 -43.51 -13.18
C GLN A 501 -12.86 -44.34 -13.98
N ALA A 502 -14.16 -44.22 -13.69
CA ALA A 502 -15.21 -44.90 -14.43
C ALA A 502 -15.33 -44.41 -15.89
N THR A 503 -15.01 -43.15 -16.15
CA THR A 503 -15.00 -42.56 -17.50
C THR A 503 -13.81 -43.03 -18.35
N ALA A 504 -12.68 -43.33 -17.71
CA ALA A 504 -11.44 -43.71 -18.38
C ALA A 504 -11.32 -45.21 -18.68
N ALA A 505 -12.08 -46.04 -17.95
CA ALA A 505 -12.18 -47.49 -18.17
C ALA A 505 -13.12 -47.80 -19.33
#